data_AF-A0A1C6JAW8-F1
#
_entry.id   AF-A0A1C6JAW8-F1
#
_cell.length_a   1.000
_cell.length_b   1.000
_cell.length_c   1.000
_cell.angle_alpha   90.00
_cell.angle_beta   90.00
_cell.angle_gamma   90.00
#
_symmetry.space_group_name_H-M   'P 1'
#
loop_
_entity.id
_entity.type
_entity.pdbx_description
1 polymer ?
#
loop_
_entity_poly.entity_id
_entity_poly.type
_entity_poly.pdbx_seq_one_letter_code
_entity_poly.pdbx_strand_id
1 'polypeptide(L)' 'MAKKKRPTRLRVGMEVVRTPQTIYGTDDGGKNIHRPMRGSVEYIHPRGNFHTVAFEVRGKIIKESFKGVAV' A
#
# COMPACT_ATOMS: atom_id res chain seq x y z
N MET A 1 9.41 -17.22 -18.50
CA MET A 1 9.01 -15.89 -17.97
C MET A 1 9.84 -15.60 -16.72
N ALA A 2 10.71 -14.59 -16.74
CA ALA A 2 11.58 -14.28 -15.61
C ALA A 2 10.74 -13.76 -14.42
N LYS A 3 10.72 -14.49 -13.29
CA LYS A 3 10.20 -13.96 -12.02
C LYS A 3 11.11 -12.80 -11.62
N LYS A 4 10.68 -11.55 -11.85
CA LYS A 4 11.34 -10.35 -11.31
C LYS A 4 11.57 -10.59 -9.82
N LYS A 5 12.83 -10.68 -9.38
CA LYS A 5 13.20 -10.77 -7.96
C LYS A 5 12.49 -9.63 -7.25
N ARG A 6 11.58 -9.95 -6.33
CA ARG A 6 10.95 -8.94 -5.49
C ARG A 6 12.08 -8.29 -4.68
N PRO A 7 12.21 -6.96 -4.68
CA PRO A 7 13.19 -6.28 -3.85
C PRO A 7 13.00 -6.73 -2.40
N THR A 8 14.07 -7.21 -1.77
CA THR A 8 14.06 -7.62 -0.35
C THR A 8 13.88 -6.44 0.60
N ARG A 9 14.10 -5.21 0.13
CA ARG A 9 13.90 -3.97 0.87
C ARG A 9 12.96 -3.04 0.13
N LEU A 10 12.04 -2.45 0.88
CA LEU A 10 11.16 -1.39 0.39
C LEU A 10 11.98 -0.18 -0.06
N ARG A 11 11.56 0.51 -1.12
CA ARG A 11 12.20 1.72 -1.65
C ARG A 11 11.15 2.76 -1.99
N VAL A 12 11.48 4.04 -1.85
CA VAL A 12 10.64 5.13 -2.35
C VAL A 12 10.50 4.98 -3.88
N GLY A 13 9.30 5.22 -4.40
CA GLY A 13 8.91 5.01 -5.79
C GLY A 13 8.53 3.57 -6.15
N MET A 14 8.70 2.60 -5.24
CA MET A 14 8.35 1.20 -5.50
C MET A 14 6.83 1.00 -5.53
N GLU A 15 6.34 0.28 -6.53
CA GLU A 15 4.96 -0.22 -6.54
C GLU A 15 4.81 -1.38 -5.53
N VAL A 16 3.82 -1.28 -4.66
CA VAL A 16 3.49 -2.28 -3.64
C VAL A 16 2.00 -2.56 -3.62
N VAL A 17 1.63 -3.73 -3.12
CA VAL A 17 0.23 -4.08 -2.81
C VAL A 17 0.03 -4.04 -1.30
N ARG A 18 -0.97 -3.27 -0.86
CA ARG A 18 -1.38 -3.12 0.54
C ARG A 18 -2.89 -3.05 0.64
N THR A 19 -3.44 -3.34 1.82
CA THR A 19 -4.88 -3.25 2.08
C THR A 19 -5.14 -2.00 2.92
N PRO A 20 -5.44 -0.85 2.30
CA PRO A 20 -5.74 0.38 3.02
C PRO A 20 -6.97 0.21 3.92
N GLN A 21 -6.90 0.77 5.13
CA GLN A 21 -8.00 0.80 6.09
C GLN A 21 -8.93 1.99 5.86
N THR A 22 -8.46 3.06 5.24
CA THR A 22 -9.29 4.25 4.97
C THR A 22 -10.06 4.16 3.66
N ILE A 23 -9.72 3.21 2.79
CA ILE A 23 -10.38 2.96 1.51
C ILE A 23 -11.12 1.63 1.62
N TYR A 24 -12.45 1.69 1.58
CA TYR A 24 -13.31 0.52 1.63
C TYR A 24 -14.42 0.62 0.58
N GLY A 25 -14.84 -0.54 0.09
CA GLY A 25 -16.08 -0.69 -0.65
C GLY A 25 -17.17 -1.23 0.26
N THR A 26 -18.34 -1.47 -0.32
CA THR A 26 -19.45 -2.16 0.33
C THR A 26 -19.73 -3.44 -0.44
N ASP A 27 -19.88 -4.57 0.25
CA ASP A 27 -20.34 -5.80 -0.38
C ASP A 27 -21.87 -5.78 -0.64
N ASP A 28 -22.39 -6.81 -1.31
CA ASP A 28 -23.82 -6.94 -1.62
C ASP A 28 -24.71 -7.02 -0.37
N GLY A 29 -24.11 -7.30 0.80
CA GLY A 29 -24.77 -7.33 2.11
C GLY A 29 -24.62 -6.05 2.93
N GLY A 30 -24.05 -4.97 2.36
CA GLY A 30 -23.92 -3.69 3.05
C GLY A 30 -22.70 -3.58 3.99
N LYS A 31 -21.81 -4.58 4.04
CA LYS A 31 -20.64 -4.57 4.93
C LYS A 31 -19.46 -3.86 4.26
N ASN A 32 -18.74 -3.08 5.06
CA ASN A 32 -17.49 -2.46 4.61
C ASN A 32 -16.43 -3.53 4.35
N ILE A 33 -15.86 -3.51 3.14
CA ILE A 33 -14.80 -4.44 2.73
C ILE A 33 -13.55 -3.68 2.32
N HIS A 34 -12.41 -4.08 2.90
CA HIS A 34 -11.09 -3.59 2.50
C HIS A 34 -10.49 -4.54 1.48
N ARG A 35 -10.01 -4.00 0.35
CA ARG A 35 -9.42 -4.79 -0.73
C ARG A 35 -7.93 -4.47 -0.86
N PRO A 36 -7.08 -5.45 -1.23
CA PRO A 36 -5.70 -5.16 -1.61
C PRO A 36 -5.66 -4.22 -2.82
N MET A 37 -4.87 -3.16 -2.73
CA MET A 37 -4.70 -2.14 -3.76
C MET A 37 -3.22 -1.94 -4.08
N ARG A 38 -2.93 -1.63 -5.34
CA ARG A 38 -1.60 -1.18 -5.77
C ARG A 38 -1.44 0.28 -5.41
N GLY A 39 -0.25 0.65 -4.93
CA GLY A 39 0.14 2.02 -4.69
C GLY A 39 1.65 2.18 -4.77
N SER A 40 2.11 3.43 -4.79
CA SER A 40 3.53 3.76 -4.82
C SER A 40 4.01 4.16 -3.43
N VAL A 41 5.18 3.64 -3.03
CA VAL A 41 5.80 4.05 -1.76
C VAL A 41 6.30 5.48 -1.89
N GLU A 42 5.78 6.38 -1.07
CA GLU A 42 6.17 7.79 -1.09
C GLU A 42 7.15 8.13 0.03
N TYR A 43 7.05 7.44 1.16
CA TYR A 43 7.91 7.66 2.31
C TYR A 43 8.27 6.34 3.01
N ILE A 44 9.50 6.27 3.51
CA ILE A 44 9.97 5.19 4.37
C ILE A 44 10.59 5.83 5.60
N HIS A 45 10.10 5.45 6.78
CA HIS A 45 10.67 5.93 8.02
C HIS A 45 12.12 5.43 8.15
N PRO A 46 13.12 6.28 8.46
CA PRO A 46 14.54 5.88 8.50
C PRO A 46 14.85 4.71 9.44
N ARG A 47 14.08 4.61 10.55
CA ARG A 47 14.20 3.50 11.53
C ARG A 47 13.40 2.25 11.15
N GLY A 48 12.74 2.24 9.98
CA GLY A 48 11.91 1.11 9.52
C GLY A 48 10.56 0.96 10.23
N ASN A 49 10.13 1.93 11.04
CA ASN A 49 8.91 1.82 11.84
C ASN A 49 7.62 1.79 11.01
N PHE A 50 7.59 2.51 9.89
CA PHE A 50 6.44 2.59 8.97
C PHE A 50 6.87 3.05 7.58
N HIS A 51 5.97 2.93 6.61
CA HIS A 51 6.09 3.48 5.27
C HIS A 51 4.75 4.04 4.83
N THR A 52 4.76 5.09 4.02
CA THR A 52 3.55 5.70 3.45
C THR A 52 3.41 5.28 1.99
N VAL A 53 2.22 4.86 1.62
CA VAL A 53 1.87 4.45 0.26
C VAL A 53 0.78 5.39 -0.27
N ALA A 54 0.98 5.89 -1.49
CA ALA A 54 0.01 6.66 -2.23
C ALA A 54 -0.82 5.72 -3.13
N PHE A 55 -2.14 5.76 -2.97
CA PHE A 55 -3.12 5.05 -3.78
C PHE A 55 -3.88 6.04 -4.64
N GLU A 56 -4.03 5.73 -5.93
CA GLU A 56 -4.92 6.48 -6.82
C GLU A 56 -6.32 5.87 -6.77
N VAL A 57 -7.30 6.67 -6.38
CA VAL A 57 -8.71 6.26 -6.24
C VAL A 57 -9.59 7.31 -6.90
N ARG A 58 -10.28 6.93 -7.99
CA ARG A 58 -11.20 7.81 -8.73
C ARG A 58 -10.58 9.17 -9.07
N GLY A 59 -9.32 9.18 -9.53
CA GLY A 59 -8.58 10.40 -9.90
C GLY A 59 -8.07 11.24 -8.72
N LYS A 60 -8.20 10.76 -7.47
CA LYS A 60 -7.64 11.39 -6.28
C LYS A 60 -6.53 10.52 -5.69
N ILE A 61 -5.56 11.15 -5.03
CA ILE A 61 -4.50 10.45 -4.30
C ILE A 61 -4.86 10.40 -2.82
N ILE A 62 -4.88 9.18 -2.27
CA ILE A 62 -5.01 8.93 -0.83
C ILE A 62 -3.68 8.36 -0.36
N LYS A 63 -3.13 8.93 0.71
CA LYS A 63 -1.86 8.49 1.31
C LYS A 63 -2.14 7.82 2.64
N GLU A 64 -1.68 6.58 2.81
CA GLU A 64 -1.87 5.84 4.05
C GLU A 64 -0.54 5.25 4.53
N SER A 65 -0.31 5.33 5.84
CA SER A 65 0.88 4.80 6.50
C SER A 65 0.65 3.37 6.99
N PHE A 66 1.56 2.48 6.63
CA PHE A 66 1.56 1.08 7.02
C PHE A 66 2.72 0.79 7.96
N LYS A 67 2.47 -0.08 8.94
CA LYS A 67 3.51 -0.55 9.85
C LYS A 67 4.69 -1.11 9.05
N GLY A 68 5.89 -0.81 9.54
CA GLY A 68 7.12 -1.34 8.99
C GLY A 68 7.10 -2.86 9.00
N VAL A 69 7.54 -3.46 7.91
CA VAL A 69 7.86 -4.89 7.90
C VAL A 69 9.23 -5.00 8.55
N ALA A 70 9.36 -5.77 9.63
CA ALA A 70 10.67 -6.11 10.15
C ALA A 70 11.51 -6.66 8.98
N VAL A 71 12.64 -6.00 8.72
CA VAL A 71 13.54 -6.31 7.60
C VAL A 71 14.43 -7.48 7.99
#